data_AF-A0A349YRV5-F1
#
_entry.id   AF-A0A349YRV5-F1
#
_cell.length_a   1.000
_cell.length_b   1.000
_cell.length_c   1.000
_cell.angle_alpha   90.00
_cell.angle_beta   90.00
_cell.angle_gamma   90.00
#
_symmetry.space_group_name_H-M   'P 1'
#
loop_
_entity.id
_entity.type
_entity.pdbx_description
1 polymer ?
#
loop_
_entity_poly.entity_id
_entity_poly.type
_entity_poly.pdbx_seq_one_letter_code
_entity_poly.pdbx_strand_id
1 'polypeptide(L)'
;SYDEYMNYRYGKNIRVMFSLDPDTSEDAAVCSRSLSKMMATTQCETVSIPINPNDYPLNIYGDDEEFKSFPEIGEMTNGVLMTTRRQYNDQLLFDFRSDTLKETVDGDTSYYINGMVEDIEIYCNNDELEDNTFNHQIIKYLDSQNKFYEEIKQVCEEIIATGSNISSELDYLYKRTLEMLSTTKKWKLDDNVFSNILMNVTVSRSNYLAKGSKLTGRFGNKSVIAKIREDEEMPFTENGERIDL
;
A
#
# COMPACT_ATOMS: atom_id res chain seq x y z
N SER A 1 -16.12 7.85 2.36
CA SER A 1 -16.46 7.27 3.67
C SER A 1 -17.97 7.31 3.82
N TYR A 2 -18.58 6.31 4.45
CA TYR A 2 -20.02 6.27 4.75
C TYR A 2 -20.23 6.36 6.26
N ASP A 3 -21.41 6.81 6.69
CA ASP A 3 -21.80 6.71 8.09
C ASP A 3 -22.49 5.39 8.43
N GLU A 4 -22.85 5.22 9.70
CA GLU A 4 -23.59 4.06 10.20
C GLU A 4 -24.96 3.86 9.50
N TYR A 5 -25.47 4.89 8.81
CA TYR A 5 -26.71 4.87 8.03
C TYR A 5 -26.46 4.84 6.52
N MET A 6 -25.23 4.56 6.06
CA MET A 6 -24.84 4.53 4.65
C MET A 6 -24.97 5.89 3.92
N ASN A 7 -24.97 7.01 4.64
CA ASN A 7 -24.88 8.33 4.01
C ASN A 7 -23.46 8.63 3.55
N TYR A 8 -23.33 9.13 2.33
CA TYR A 8 -22.04 9.48 1.75
C TYR A 8 -21.41 10.70 2.44
N ARG A 9 -20.20 10.53 2.99
CA ARG A 9 -19.39 11.57 3.65
C ARG A 9 -18.15 11.88 2.81
N TYR A 10 -18.23 12.92 1.99
CA TYR A 10 -17.12 13.41 1.15
C TYR A 10 -16.23 14.47 1.84
N GLY A 11 -16.50 14.81 3.09
CA GLY A 11 -15.73 15.79 3.84
C GLY A 11 -16.11 15.79 5.33
N LYS A 12 -15.60 16.78 6.05
CA LYS A 12 -15.90 16.99 7.47
C LYS A 12 -16.54 18.36 7.66
N ASN A 13 -17.45 18.46 8.63
CA ASN A 13 -17.95 19.75 9.11
C ASN A 13 -16.93 20.28 10.13
N ILE A 14 -16.53 21.53 9.98
CA ILE A 14 -15.45 22.15 10.76
C ILE A 14 -15.89 23.54 11.22
N ARG A 15 -15.33 24.04 12.32
CA ARG A 15 -15.59 25.43 12.74
C ARG A 15 -14.69 26.38 11.95
N VAL A 16 -15.30 27.29 11.22
CA VAL A 16 -14.60 28.27 10.38
C VAL A 16 -14.83 29.67 10.93
N MET A 17 -13.78 30.48 11.03
CA MET A 17 -13.88 31.89 11.39
C MET A 17 -13.43 32.78 10.23
N PHE A 18 -14.27 33.71 9.82
CA PHE A 18 -13.88 34.75 8.87
C PHE A 18 -13.23 35.91 9.61
N SER A 19 -11.93 36.10 9.42
CA SER A 19 -11.15 37.17 10.04
C SER A 19 -10.15 37.79 9.08
N LEU A 20 -9.64 38.96 9.46
CA LEU A 20 -8.51 39.59 8.79
C LEU A 20 -7.22 39.17 9.49
N ASP A 21 -6.49 38.23 8.89
CA ASP A 21 -5.19 37.77 9.34
C ASP A 21 -4.20 37.88 8.14
N PRO A 22 -2.94 38.33 8.36
CA PRO A 22 -1.95 38.36 7.28
C PRO A 22 -1.77 37.01 6.56
N ASP A 23 -1.96 35.90 7.28
CA ASP A 23 -1.84 34.55 6.75
C ASP A 23 -3.08 34.10 5.94
N THR A 24 -4.17 34.90 5.90
CA THR A 24 -5.43 34.62 5.17
C THR A 24 -5.65 35.57 3.98
N SER A 25 -4.57 36.09 3.38
CA SER A 25 -4.66 36.97 2.20
C SER A 25 -5.23 36.25 0.97
N GLU A 26 -6.06 36.94 0.18
CA GLU A 26 -6.73 36.38 -1.01
C GLU A 26 -7.57 35.12 -0.69
N ASP A 27 -7.26 33.98 -1.32
CA ASP A 27 -7.89 32.68 -1.06
C ASP A 27 -7.05 31.82 -0.09
N ALA A 28 -6.13 32.40 0.67
CA ALA A 28 -5.34 31.67 1.67
C ALA A 28 -6.15 31.38 2.94
N ALA A 29 -5.85 30.26 3.59
CA ALA A 29 -6.42 29.92 4.88
C ALA A 29 -5.35 29.40 5.85
N VAL A 30 -5.64 29.53 7.14
CA VAL A 30 -4.85 28.98 8.24
C VAL A 30 -5.62 27.79 8.81
N CYS A 31 -5.00 26.62 8.93
CA CYS A 31 -5.65 25.49 9.59
C CYS A 31 -4.98 25.10 10.90
N SER A 32 -5.77 24.54 11.80
CA SER A 32 -5.25 23.90 13.02
C SER A 32 -4.53 22.57 12.69
N ARG A 33 -3.60 22.17 13.55
CA ARG A 33 -2.95 20.86 13.46
C ARG A 33 -3.96 19.71 13.60
N SER A 34 -4.95 19.86 14.46
CA SER A 34 -6.07 18.93 14.57
C SER A 34 -6.84 18.81 13.26
N LEU A 35 -7.17 19.92 12.58
CA LEU A 35 -7.86 19.89 11.29
C LEU A 35 -7.02 19.16 10.23
N SER A 36 -5.71 19.43 10.19
CA SER A 36 -4.79 18.76 9.27
C SER A 36 -4.80 17.24 9.42
N LYS A 37 -4.84 16.75 10.66
CA LYS A 37 -4.98 15.32 10.98
C LYS A 37 -6.37 14.77 10.70
N MET A 38 -7.41 15.53 11.02
CA MET A 38 -8.81 15.10 10.85
C MET A 38 -9.20 14.93 9.37
N MET A 39 -8.62 15.76 8.50
CA MET A 39 -8.82 15.74 7.06
C MET A 39 -7.79 14.86 6.34
N ALA A 40 -7.01 14.06 7.08
CA ALA A 40 -6.08 13.13 6.48
C ALA A 40 -6.80 12.17 5.53
N THR A 41 -6.20 11.97 4.35
CA THR A 41 -6.66 10.99 3.39
C THR A 41 -5.68 9.83 3.35
N THR A 42 -6.17 8.61 3.34
CA THR A 42 -5.33 7.44 3.07
C THR A 42 -5.01 7.41 1.59
N GLN A 43 -3.74 7.48 1.26
CA GLN A 43 -3.23 7.22 -0.08
C GLN A 43 -2.73 5.78 -0.10
N CYS A 44 -3.20 4.98 -1.06
CA CYS A 44 -2.70 3.64 -1.30
C CYS A 44 -1.93 3.62 -2.62
N GLU A 45 -0.77 2.99 -2.61
CA GLU A 45 0.10 2.82 -3.77
C GLU A 45 0.55 1.36 -3.82
N THR A 46 0.51 0.77 -5.01
CA THR A 46 1.00 -0.60 -5.22
C THR A 46 2.36 -0.54 -5.90
N VAL A 47 3.35 -1.20 -5.31
CA VAL A 47 4.70 -1.34 -5.87
C VAL A 47 4.84 -2.73 -6.47
N SER A 48 5.12 -2.78 -7.77
CA SER A 48 5.35 -4.02 -8.51
C SER A 48 6.83 -4.37 -8.52
N ILE A 49 7.16 -5.56 -8.01
CA ILE A 49 8.52 -6.07 -7.83
C ILE A 49 8.69 -7.33 -8.68
N PRO A 50 9.26 -7.23 -9.89
CA PRO A 50 9.69 -8.40 -10.65
C PRO A 50 10.93 -9.02 -10.00
N ILE A 51 10.91 -10.34 -9.82
CA ILE A 51 12.03 -11.14 -9.32
C ILE A 51 12.33 -12.18 -10.38
N ASN A 52 13.44 -12.03 -11.11
CA ASN A 52 13.83 -12.98 -12.15
C ASN A 52 14.40 -14.28 -11.52
N PRO A 53 14.50 -15.38 -12.28
CA PRO A 53 15.04 -16.65 -11.77
C PRO A 53 16.46 -16.55 -11.19
N ASN A 54 17.22 -15.57 -11.63
CA ASN A 54 18.61 -15.33 -11.23
C ASN A 54 18.75 -14.10 -10.31
N ASP A 55 17.64 -13.60 -9.75
CA ASP A 55 17.63 -12.55 -8.74
C ASP A 55 17.25 -13.18 -7.40
N TYR A 56 17.84 -12.69 -6.31
CA TYR A 56 17.47 -13.09 -4.96
C TYR A 56 17.20 -11.86 -4.07
N PRO A 57 16.22 -11.95 -3.16
CA PRO A 57 16.01 -10.92 -2.14
C PRO A 57 17.19 -10.78 -1.19
N LEU A 58 17.38 -9.55 -0.70
CA LEU A 58 18.27 -9.24 0.42
C LEU A 58 17.54 -9.31 1.76
N ASN A 59 18.28 -9.52 2.85
CA ASN A 59 17.79 -9.59 4.22
C ASN A 59 17.65 -8.19 4.86
N ILE A 60 16.87 -7.31 4.23
CA ILE A 60 16.77 -5.89 4.63
C ILE A 60 16.05 -5.70 5.96
N TYR A 61 15.11 -6.60 6.29
CA TYR A 61 14.22 -6.48 7.45
C TYR A 61 14.48 -7.51 8.54
N GLY A 62 15.38 -8.47 8.29
CA GLY A 62 15.67 -9.55 9.24
C GLY A 62 16.95 -9.31 10.02
N ASP A 63 17.42 -10.37 10.66
CA ASP A 63 18.62 -10.38 11.48
C ASP A 63 19.51 -11.60 11.17
N ASP A 64 20.41 -11.97 12.09
CA ASP A 64 21.32 -13.11 11.89
C ASP A 64 20.62 -14.47 12.09
N GLU A 65 19.44 -14.49 12.72
CA GLU A 65 18.65 -15.69 13.00
C GLU A 65 17.48 -15.84 12.02
N GLU A 66 16.79 -14.75 11.71
CA GLU A 66 15.61 -14.73 10.85
C GLU A 66 15.88 -13.93 9.57
N PHE A 67 15.75 -14.59 8.41
CA PHE A 67 15.81 -13.93 7.11
C PHE A 67 14.45 -13.29 6.79
N LYS A 68 14.45 -11.99 6.53
CA LYS A 68 13.25 -11.23 6.17
C LYS A 68 13.58 -10.17 5.13
N SER A 69 12.95 -10.30 3.97
CA SER A 69 13.29 -9.51 2.79
C SER A 69 12.43 -8.28 2.57
N PHE A 70 11.19 -8.32 3.04
CA PHE A 70 10.23 -7.22 3.01
C PHE A 70 9.38 -7.24 4.29
N PRO A 71 8.69 -6.14 4.66
CA PRO A 71 7.80 -6.09 5.82
C PRO A 71 6.58 -6.99 5.62
N GLU A 72 6.07 -7.56 6.72
CA GLU A 72 4.83 -8.32 6.72
C GLU A 72 3.60 -7.40 6.57
N ILE A 73 2.45 -7.98 6.20
CA ILE A 73 1.17 -7.24 6.23
C ILE A 73 0.93 -6.70 7.64
N GLY A 74 0.64 -5.40 7.74
CA GLY A 74 0.48 -4.63 8.98
C GLY A 74 1.75 -3.96 9.48
N GLU A 75 2.91 -4.21 8.86
CA GLU A 75 4.17 -3.57 9.24
C GLU A 75 4.46 -2.31 8.43
N MET A 76 5.27 -1.42 9.02
CA MET A 76 5.72 -0.19 8.39
C MET A 76 6.99 -0.42 7.59
N THR A 77 7.04 0.12 6.38
CA THR A 77 8.27 0.20 5.58
C THR A 77 9.20 1.29 6.14
N ASN A 78 10.51 1.06 6.10
CA ASN A 78 11.54 2.03 6.51
C ASN A 78 12.22 2.69 5.29
N GLY A 79 11.42 3.19 4.34
CA GLY A 79 11.89 3.84 3.10
C GLY A 79 12.23 2.90 1.96
N VAL A 80 12.75 1.70 2.27
CA VAL A 80 13.01 0.62 1.30
C VAL A 80 11.98 -0.48 1.53
N LEU A 81 11.18 -0.83 0.53
CA LEU A 81 10.23 -1.95 0.62
C LEU A 81 10.94 -3.30 0.53
N MET A 82 11.80 -3.44 -0.48
CA MET A 82 12.53 -4.67 -0.79
C MET A 82 13.72 -4.31 -1.66
N THR A 83 14.79 -5.08 -1.54
CA THR A 83 15.95 -5.00 -2.44
C THR A 83 16.23 -6.38 -3.00
N THR A 84 16.47 -6.45 -4.31
CA THR A 84 16.91 -7.68 -4.99
C THR A 84 18.32 -7.50 -5.57
N ARG A 85 19.09 -8.58 -5.52
CA ARG A 85 20.44 -8.65 -6.08
C ARG A 85 20.50 -9.74 -7.15
N ARG A 86 21.23 -9.46 -8.22
CA ARG A 86 21.43 -10.41 -9.31
C ARG A 86 22.53 -11.40 -8.96
N GLN A 87 22.26 -12.70 -9.12
CA GLN A 87 23.24 -13.75 -8.86
C GLN A 87 24.30 -13.82 -9.96
N TYR A 88 25.56 -13.70 -9.52
CA TYR A 88 26.75 -13.94 -10.33
C TYR A 88 27.57 -15.08 -9.70
N ASN A 89 27.84 -16.14 -10.48
CA ASN A 89 28.44 -17.38 -9.97
C ASN A 89 29.84 -17.19 -9.38
N ASP A 90 30.59 -16.19 -9.84
CA ASP A 90 31.92 -15.84 -9.38
C ASP A 90 31.93 -15.12 -8.02
N GLN A 91 30.81 -14.52 -7.60
CA GLN A 91 30.70 -13.70 -6.38
C GLN A 91 29.86 -14.36 -5.28
N LEU A 92 29.27 -15.52 -5.56
CA LEU A 92 28.25 -16.17 -4.71
C LEU A 92 28.68 -16.39 -3.26
N LEU A 93 29.95 -16.77 -3.02
CA LEU A 93 30.47 -16.96 -1.65
C LEU A 93 30.58 -15.66 -0.85
N PHE A 94 30.81 -14.53 -1.52
CA PHE A 94 30.88 -13.22 -0.89
C PHE A 94 29.48 -12.64 -0.67
N ASP A 95 28.64 -12.76 -1.68
CA ASP A 95 27.26 -12.28 -1.74
C ASP A 95 26.37 -12.91 -0.66
N PHE A 96 26.51 -14.23 -0.45
CA PHE A 96 25.65 -14.98 0.49
C PHE A 96 26.14 -14.92 1.93
N ARG A 97 27.14 -14.09 2.24
CA ARG A 97 27.50 -13.82 3.64
C ARG A 97 26.38 -13.02 4.31
N SER A 98 26.07 -13.36 5.56
CA SER A 98 24.95 -12.74 6.30
C SER A 98 25.07 -11.22 6.44
N ASP A 99 26.29 -10.70 6.57
CA ASP A 99 26.55 -9.25 6.62
C ASP A 99 26.30 -8.60 5.26
N THR A 100 26.77 -9.20 4.18
CA THR A 100 26.57 -8.72 2.80
C THR A 100 25.10 -8.75 2.36
N LEU A 101 24.30 -9.69 2.87
CA LEU A 101 22.87 -9.80 2.57
C LEU A 101 22.02 -8.72 3.26
N LYS A 102 22.54 -8.06 4.30
CA LYS A 102 21.84 -6.99 5.03
C LYS A 102 22.12 -5.60 4.48
N GLU A 103 23.12 -5.48 3.61
CA GLU A 103 23.55 -4.21 3.03
C GLU A 103 23.23 -4.15 1.54
N THR A 104 22.70 -3.01 1.10
CA THR A 104 22.53 -2.70 -0.32
C THR A 104 23.84 -2.21 -0.91
N VAL A 105 24.24 -2.73 -2.07
CA VAL A 105 25.44 -2.32 -2.82
C VAL A 105 25.08 -1.77 -4.20
N ASP A 106 26.07 -1.15 -4.84
CA ASP A 106 25.92 -0.66 -6.22
C ASP A 106 25.61 -1.81 -7.18
N GLY A 107 24.50 -1.67 -7.92
CA GLY A 107 24.00 -2.69 -8.85
C GLY A 107 22.75 -3.42 -8.37
N ASP A 108 22.40 -3.29 -7.09
CA ASP A 108 21.15 -3.81 -6.54
C ASP A 108 19.94 -3.03 -7.03
N THR A 109 18.80 -3.70 -7.13
CA THR A 109 17.52 -3.08 -7.44
C THR A 109 16.72 -2.90 -6.16
N SER A 110 16.62 -1.67 -5.68
CA SER A 110 15.85 -1.32 -4.48
C SER A 110 14.53 -0.66 -4.85
N TYR A 111 13.45 -1.12 -4.21
CA TYR A 111 12.10 -0.58 -4.38
C TYR A 111 11.77 0.27 -3.16
N TYR A 112 11.40 1.53 -3.37
CA TYR A 112 11.25 2.52 -2.29
C TYR A 112 9.80 2.95 -2.11
N ILE A 113 9.28 2.83 -0.90
CA ILE A 113 8.00 3.41 -0.49
C ILE A 113 7.98 3.56 1.03
N ASN A 114 7.20 4.53 1.50
CA ASN A 114 6.95 4.76 2.93
C ASN A 114 5.46 4.59 3.22
N GLY A 115 5.11 3.69 4.12
CA GLY A 115 3.76 3.47 4.61
C GLY A 115 3.62 2.12 5.31
N MET A 116 2.38 1.73 5.58
CA MET A 116 2.01 0.43 6.14
C MET A 116 1.71 -0.54 5.00
N VAL A 117 2.27 -1.75 5.04
CA VAL A 117 1.93 -2.81 4.09
C VAL A 117 0.52 -3.30 4.40
N GLU A 118 -0.40 -3.16 3.44
CA GLU A 118 -1.81 -3.56 3.58
C GLU A 118 -2.09 -4.91 2.92
N ASP A 119 -1.43 -5.20 1.80
CA ASP A 119 -1.71 -6.37 0.99
C ASP A 119 -0.49 -6.77 0.16
N ILE A 120 -0.36 -8.07 -0.09
CA ILE A 120 0.70 -8.68 -0.89
C ILE A 120 0.06 -9.67 -1.85
N GLU A 121 0.18 -9.40 -3.14
CA GLU A 121 -0.32 -10.25 -4.20
C GLU A 121 0.84 -10.78 -5.04
N ILE A 122 0.92 -12.11 -5.18
CA ILE A 122 2.03 -12.79 -5.86
C ILE A 122 1.52 -13.47 -7.11
N TYR A 123 2.15 -13.15 -8.23
CA TYR A 123 1.98 -13.83 -9.51
C TYR A 123 3.22 -14.68 -9.78
N CYS A 124 3.05 -16.01 -9.77
CA CYS A 124 4.15 -16.95 -9.97
C CYS A 124 3.99 -17.68 -11.30
N ASN A 125 5.03 -17.67 -12.13
CA ASN A 125 5.15 -18.47 -13.35
C ASN A 125 6.16 -19.62 -13.21
N ASN A 126 6.84 -19.70 -12.06
CA ASN A 126 7.80 -20.75 -11.74
C ASN A 126 7.11 -21.93 -11.07
N ASP A 127 7.01 -23.04 -11.81
CA ASP A 127 6.33 -24.25 -11.37
C ASP A 127 7.19 -25.07 -10.37
N GLU A 128 8.49 -24.74 -10.23
CA GLU A 128 9.49 -25.42 -9.41
C GLU A 128 10.08 -24.46 -8.35
N LEU A 129 9.26 -23.57 -7.79
CA LEU A 129 9.71 -22.63 -6.76
C LEU A 129 10.09 -23.39 -5.48
N GLU A 130 11.40 -23.54 -5.24
CA GLU A 130 11.91 -24.24 -4.06
C GLU A 130 11.78 -23.39 -2.79
N ASP A 131 11.35 -24.03 -1.70
CA ASP A 131 11.39 -23.44 -0.35
C ASP A 131 12.83 -23.44 0.18
N ASN A 132 13.40 -22.24 0.19
CA ASN A 132 14.74 -21.96 0.66
C ASN A 132 14.73 -20.63 1.42
N THR A 133 15.86 -20.26 2.03
CA THR A 133 15.98 -19.03 2.83
C THR A 133 15.47 -17.77 2.12
N PHE A 134 15.69 -17.65 0.81
CA PHE A 134 15.30 -16.48 0.02
C PHE A 134 13.81 -16.47 -0.35
N ASN A 135 13.25 -17.65 -0.64
CA ASN A 135 11.88 -17.79 -1.12
C ASN A 135 10.86 -18.07 -0.02
N HIS A 136 11.28 -18.48 1.17
CA HIS A 136 10.39 -18.93 2.25
C HIS A 136 9.29 -17.91 2.57
N GLN A 137 9.68 -16.63 2.69
CA GLN A 137 8.73 -15.55 2.95
C GLN A 137 7.73 -15.35 1.80
N ILE A 138 8.17 -15.48 0.55
CA ILE A 138 7.32 -15.36 -0.64
C ILE A 138 6.35 -16.53 -0.71
N ILE A 139 6.83 -17.76 -0.47
CA ILE A 139 6.01 -18.99 -0.49
C ILE A 139 4.93 -18.93 0.59
N LYS A 140 5.25 -18.46 1.79
CA LYS A 140 4.26 -18.22 2.86
C LYS A 140 3.07 -17.38 2.38
N TYR A 141 3.33 -16.29 1.66
CA TYR A 141 2.27 -15.43 1.11
C TYR A 141 1.56 -16.06 -0.09
N LEU A 142 2.27 -16.78 -0.95
CA LEU A 142 1.69 -17.50 -2.07
C LEU A 142 0.71 -18.58 -1.60
N ASP A 143 1.07 -19.36 -0.58
CA ASP A 143 0.23 -20.39 0.02
C ASP A 143 -1.00 -19.78 0.70
N SER A 144 -0.82 -18.67 1.43
CA SER A 144 -1.92 -17.93 2.05
C SER A 144 -2.89 -17.37 1.02
N GLN A 145 -2.37 -16.83 -0.09
CA GLN A 145 -3.15 -16.34 -1.23
C GLN A 145 -3.94 -17.48 -1.90
N ASN A 146 -3.31 -18.64 -2.12
CA ASN A 146 -3.98 -19.80 -2.69
C ASN A 146 -5.15 -20.26 -1.82
N LYS A 147 -4.94 -20.34 -0.50
CA LYS A 147 -6.02 -20.66 0.45
C LYS A 147 -7.17 -19.66 0.36
N PHE A 148 -6.88 -18.36 0.30
CA PHE A 148 -7.89 -17.31 0.14
C PHE A 148 -8.72 -17.52 -1.15
N TYR A 149 -8.07 -17.79 -2.27
CA TYR A 149 -8.78 -18.06 -3.53
C TYR A 149 -9.53 -19.39 -3.53
N GLU A 150 -9.05 -20.42 -2.83
CA GLU A 150 -9.80 -21.66 -2.64
C GLU A 150 -11.11 -21.43 -1.87
N GLU A 151 -11.09 -20.61 -0.82
CA GLU A 151 -12.30 -20.23 -0.08
C GLU A 151 -13.29 -19.46 -0.97
N ILE A 152 -12.81 -18.50 -1.78
CA ILE A 152 -13.66 -17.79 -2.75
C ILE A 152 -14.26 -18.76 -3.76
N LYS A 153 -13.46 -19.70 -4.28
CA LYS A 153 -13.93 -20.69 -5.26
C LYS A 153 -15.10 -21.50 -4.70
N GLN A 154 -14.96 -22.01 -3.47
CA GLN A 154 -16.01 -22.79 -2.82
C GLN A 154 -17.31 -21.99 -2.68
N VAL A 155 -17.22 -20.76 -2.18
CA VAL A 155 -18.40 -19.88 -2.03
C VAL A 155 -19.05 -19.56 -3.38
N CYS A 156 -18.25 -19.26 -4.40
CA CYS A 156 -18.75 -19.01 -5.75
C CYS A 156 -19.46 -20.24 -6.32
N GLU A 157 -18.86 -21.44 -6.20
CA GLU A 157 -19.46 -22.70 -6.68
C GLU A 157 -20.78 -23.02 -5.97
N GLU A 158 -20.88 -22.78 -4.66
CA GLU A 158 -22.12 -22.91 -3.90
C GLU A 158 -23.22 -21.99 -4.42
N ILE A 159 -22.90 -20.70 -4.64
CA ILE A 159 -23.86 -19.73 -5.18
C ILE A 159 -24.29 -20.12 -6.59
N ILE A 160 -23.36 -20.51 -7.46
CA ILE A 160 -23.63 -20.94 -8.83
C ILE A 160 -24.56 -22.15 -8.84
N ALA A 161 -24.34 -23.13 -7.94
CA ALA A 161 -25.14 -24.34 -7.83
C ALA A 161 -26.62 -24.07 -7.44
N THR A 162 -26.93 -22.92 -6.82
CA THR A 162 -28.32 -22.54 -6.51
C THR A 162 -29.16 -22.24 -7.76
N GLY A 163 -28.53 -22.00 -8.92
CA GLY A 163 -29.20 -21.60 -10.15
C GLY A 163 -29.71 -20.15 -10.13
N SER A 164 -29.26 -19.35 -9.16
CA SER A 164 -29.59 -17.92 -9.07
C SER A 164 -28.97 -17.13 -10.22
N ASN A 165 -29.55 -15.97 -10.57
CA ASN A 165 -28.94 -15.05 -11.51
C ASN A 165 -27.65 -14.49 -10.92
N ILE A 166 -26.52 -14.74 -11.60
CA ILE A 166 -25.18 -14.31 -11.20
C ILE A 166 -24.91 -12.91 -11.76
N SER A 167 -24.37 -12.01 -10.94
CA SER A 167 -23.94 -10.69 -11.40
C SER A 167 -22.63 -10.78 -12.17
N SER A 168 -22.38 -9.82 -13.06
CA SER A 168 -21.13 -9.78 -13.83
C SER A 168 -19.89 -9.62 -12.94
N GLU A 169 -20.03 -8.99 -11.78
CA GLU A 169 -18.95 -8.84 -10.79
C GLU A 169 -18.57 -10.19 -10.17
N LEU A 170 -19.56 -11.03 -9.84
CA LEU A 170 -19.31 -12.37 -9.29
C LEU A 170 -18.69 -13.28 -10.35
N ASP A 171 -19.14 -13.22 -11.60
CA ASP A 171 -18.53 -13.96 -12.71
C ASP A 171 -17.06 -13.56 -12.93
N TYR A 172 -16.76 -12.27 -12.90
CA TYR A 172 -15.39 -11.77 -13.00
C TYR A 172 -14.51 -12.24 -11.82
N LEU A 173 -15.03 -12.17 -10.58
CA LEU A 173 -14.33 -12.66 -9.39
C LEU A 173 -14.04 -14.16 -9.49
N TYR A 174 -15.03 -14.95 -9.91
CA TYR A 174 -14.87 -16.39 -10.07
C TYR A 174 -13.83 -16.73 -11.14
N LYS A 175 -13.89 -16.04 -12.30
CA LYS A 175 -12.86 -16.17 -13.34
C LYS A 175 -11.47 -15.83 -12.82
N ARG A 176 -11.29 -14.70 -12.13
CA ARG A 176 -9.99 -14.32 -11.53
C ARG A 176 -9.49 -15.39 -10.56
N THR A 177 -10.39 -15.95 -9.76
CA THR A 177 -10.08 -17.01 -8.79
C THR A 177 -9.55 -18.26 -9.49
N LEU A 178 -10.23 -18.74 -10.54
CA LEU A 178 -9.76 -19.88 -11.33
C LEU A 178 -8.41 -19.60 -11.99
N GLU A 179 -8.18 -18.37 -12.42
CA GLU A 179 -6.92 -17.95 -13.00
C GLU A 179 -5.78 -17.93 -11.98
N MET A 180 -6.03 -17.49 -10.75
CA MET A 180 -5.05 -17.46 -9.65
C MET A 180 -4.67 -18.86 -9.16
N LEU A 181 -5.62 -19.79 -9.14
CA LEU A 181 -5.38 -21.19 -8.77
C LEU A 181 -4.85 -22.05 -9.93
N SER A 182 -4.77 -21.51 -11.15
CA SER A 182 -4.35 -22.27 -12.32
C SER A 182 -2.84 -22.44 -12.36
N THR A 183 -2.38 -23.69 -12.44
CA THR A 183 -0.97 -24.04 -12.67
C THR A 183 -0.54 -23.93 -14.12
N THR A 184 -1.49 -23.73 -15.05
CA THR A 184 -1.20 -23.67 -16.50
C THR A 184 -1.22 -22.25 -17.04
N LYS A 185 -1.86 -21.31 -16.33
CA LYS A 185 -1.91 -19.92 -16.73
C LYS A 185 -0.53 -19.30 -16.53
N LYS A 186 -0.02 -18.62 -17.56
CA LYS A 186 1.18 -17.79 -17.43
C LYS A 186 0.80 -16.31 -17.36
N TRP A 187 1.28 -15.65 -16.32
CA TRP A 187 1.11 -14.23 -16.04
C TRP A 187 1.99 -13.38 -16.92
N LYS A 188 1.56 -12.15 -17.17
CA LYS A 188 2.28 -11.17 -18.01
C LYS A 188 2.52 -9.90 -17.20
N LEU A 189 3.66 -9.28 -17.46
CA LEU A 189 3.95 -7.91 -17.09
C LEU A 189 4.01 -7.12 -18.41
N ASP A 190 3.15 -6.11 -18.53
CA ASP A 190 2.84 -5.45 -19.80
C ASP A 190 2.42 -6.49 -20.86
N ASP A 191 3.13 -6.57 -21.98
CA ASP A 191 2.86 -7.55 -23.05
C ASP A 191 3.71 -8.83 -22.95
N ASN A 192 4.63 -8.91 -21.98
CA ASN A 192 5.62 -9.98 -21.89
C ASN A 192 5.31 -10.96 -20.75
N VAL A 193 5.38 -12.26 -21.04
CA VAL A 193 5.34 -13.30 -20.01
C VAL A 193 6.67 -13.27 -19.24
N PHE A 194 6.62 -13.03 -17.93
CA PHE A 194 7.81 -13.11 -17.08
C PHE A 194 8.07 -14.56 -16.65
N SER A 195 9.31 -14.88 -16.28
CA SER A 195 9.73 -16.28 -16.07
C SER A 195 9.55 -16.79 -14.64
N ASN A 196 9.63 -15.91 -13.64
CA ASN A 196 9.63 -16.32 -12.23
C ASN A 196 8.49 -15.67 -11.45
N ILE A 197 8.74 -14.58 -10.72
CA ILE A 197 7.75 -13.98 -9.82
C ILE A 197 7.55 -12.51 -10.15
N LEU A 198 6.30 -12.05 -10.06
CA LEU A 198 5.94 -10.66 -9.93
C LEU A 198 5.17 -10.50 -8.61
N MET A 199 5.72 -9.73 -7.68
CA MET A 199 5.09 -9.43 -6.40
C MET A 199 4.57 -8.00 -6.39
N ASN A 200 3.29 -7.83 -6.13
CA ASN A 200 2.64 -6.54 -5.94
C ASN A 200 2.40 -6.32 -4.46
N VAL A 201 3.03 -5.29 -3.89
CA VAL A 201 2.80 -4.90 -2.50
C VAL A 201 2.03 -3.60 -2.45
N THR A 202 0.85 -3.63 -1.82
CA THR A 202 0.05 -2.44 -1.60
C THR A 202 0.41 -1.81 -0.26
N VAL A 203 0.79 -0.55 -0.31
CA VAL A 203 1.21 0.22 0.86
C VAL A 203 0.30 1.43 1.02
N SER A 204 -0.19 1.65 2.25
CA SER A 204 -0.98 2.82 2.59
C SER A 204 -0.19 3.84 3.39
N ARG A 205 -0.46 5.12 3.16
CA ARG A 205 0.07 6.22 3.97
C ARG A 205 -0.98 7.27 4.24
N SER A 206 -0.92 7.85 5.44
CA SER A 206 -1.74 8.99 5.80
C SER A 206 -1.17 10.26 5.16
N ASN A 207 -1.94 10.86 4.26
CA ASN A 207 -1.63 12.16 3.68
C ASN A 207 -2.42 13.25 4.42
N TYR A 208 -1.72 14.01 5.26
CA TYR A 208 -2.28 15.10 6.04
C TYR A 208 -2.45 16.36 5.19
N LEU A 209 -3.34 17.28 5.60
CA LEU A 209 -3.30 18.61 4.99
C LEU A 209 -1.94 19.26 5.30
N ALA A 210 -1.26 19.70 4.26
CA ALA A 210 0.00 20.40 4.33
C ALA A 210 -0.16 21.84 3.82
N LYS A 211 0.87 22.66 3.99
CA LYS A 211 0.94 23.94 3.28
C LYS A 211 0.85 23.70 1.77
N GLY A 212 -0.03 24.44 1.10
CA GLY A 212 -0.35 24.26 -0.31
C GLY A 212 -1.52 23.30 -0.58
N SER A 213 -1.99 22.54 0.42
CA SER A 213 -3.21 21.74 0.28
C SER A 213 -4.42 22.63 0.02
N LYS A 214 -5.31 22.17 -0.85
CA LYS A 214 -6.52 22.89 -1.23
C LYS A 214 -7.73 22.33 -0.49
N LEU A 215 -8.49 23.22 0.13
CA LEU A 215 -9.81 22.92 0.68
C LEU A 215 -10.88 23.58 -0.18
N THR A 216 -12.03 22.92 -0.29
CA THR A 216 -13.19 23.45 -1.00
C THR A 216 -14.45 23.19 -0.21
N GLY A 217 -15.34 24.17 -0.17
CA GLY A 217 -16.71 23.97 0.29
C GLY A 217 -17.63 23.57 -0.85
N ARG A 218 -18.92 23.44 -0.53
CA ARG A 218 -19.94 22.96 -1.47
C ARG A 218 -20.44 24.04 -2.44
N PHE A 219 -20.13 25.31 -2.16
CA PHE A 219 -20.71 26.46 -2.84
C PHE A 219 -19.67 27.22 -3.67
N GLY A 220 -18.65 26.52 -4.18
CA GLY A 220 -17.61 27.10 -5.04
C GLY A 220 -16.51 27.85 -4.30
N ASN A 221 -16.61 27.99 -2.98
CA ASN A 221 -15.54 28.52 -2.14
C ASN A 221 -14.34 27.56 -2.12
N LYS A 222 -13.15 28.11 -2.28
CA LYS A 222 -11.88 27.39 -2.26
C LYS A 222 -10.89 28.16 -1.41
N SER A 223 -10.02 27.43 -0.72
CA SER A 223 -8.89 28.03 -0.04
C SER A 223 -7.66 27.15 -0.16
N VAL A 224 -6.48 27.77 -0.12
CA VAL A 224 -5.20 27.07 -0.07
C VAL A 224 -4.61 27.28 1.31
N ILE A 225 -4.20 26.20 1.96
CA ILE A 225 -3.57 26.27 3.29
C ILE A 225 -2.23 27.00 3.16
N ALA A 226 -2.14 28.20 3.69
CA ALA A 226 -0.90 28.97 3.73
C ALA A 226 -0.07 28.63 4.97
N LYS A 227 -0.73 28.26 6.07
CA LYS A 227 -0.11 27.95 7.35
C LYS A 227 -0.90 26.94 8.15
N ILE A 228 -0.19 26.10 8.88
CA ILE A 228 -0.74 25.21 9.91
C ILE A 228 -0.28 25.74 11.27
N ARG A 229 -1.22 26.08 12.14
CA ARG A 229 -0.94 26.53 13.52
C ARG A 229 -1.11 25.37 14.51
N GLU A 230 -0.40 25.42 15.64
CA GLU A 230 -0.71 24.51 16.74
C GLU A 230 -2.13 24.79 17.26
N ASP A 231 -2.75 23.80 17.89
CA ASP A 231 -4.16 23.91 18.27
C ASP A 231 -4.39 25.01 19.31
N GLU A 232 -3.40 25.29 20.16
CA GLU A 232 -3.41 26.31 21.21
C GLU A 232 -3.23 27.74 20.66
N GLU A 233 -2.70 27.87 19.45
CA GLU A 233 -2.51 29.16 18.76
C GLU A 233 -3.73 29.57 17.94
N MET A 234 -4.73 28.69 17.85
CA MET A 234 -5.97 28.97 17.14
C MET A 234 -6.90 29.84 18.00
N PRO A 235 -7.77 30.64 17.37
CA PRO A 235 -8.84 31.34 18.09
C PRO A 235 -9.80 30.35 18.77
N PHE A 236 -10.35 30.77 19.91
CA PHE A 236 -11.35 30.02 20.66
C PHE A 236 -12.63 30.83 20.79
N THR A 237 -13.78 30.15 20.77
CA THR A 237 -15.05 30.76 21.16
C THR A 237 -15.07 31.06 22.67
N GLU A 238 -16.01 31.87 23.11
CA GLU A 238 -16.21 32.17 24.55
C GLU A 238 -16.38 30.89 25.40
N ASN A 239 -16.95 29.84 24.81
CA ASN A 239 -17.16 28.55 25.46
C ASN A 239 -15.93 27.62 25.41
N GLY A 240 -14.79 28.11 24.91
CA GLY A 240 -13.54 27.34 24.81
C GLY A 240 -13.48 26.36 23.63
N GLU A 241 -14.36 26.48 22.64
CA GLU A 241 -14.27 25.67 21.43
C GLU A 241 -13.26 26.25 20.44
N ARG A 242 -12.31 25.43 19.98
CA ARG A 242 -11.30 25.84 19.01
C ARG A 242 -11.88 26.06 17.61
N ILE A 243 -11.42 27.10 16.92
CA ILE A 243 -11.63 27.29 15.49
C ILE A 243 -10.65 26.40 14.69
N ASP A 244 -11.15 25.73 13.66
CA ASP A 244 -10.36 24.78 12.87
C ASP A 244 -9.72 25.41 11.63
N LEU A 245 -10.39 26.39 11.01
CA LEU A 245 -10.02 27.09 9.78
C LEU A 245 -10.35 28.59 9.84
#